data_AF-A0A0T6DU23-F1
#
_entry.id   AF-A0A0T6DU23-F1
#
_cell.length_a   1.000
_cell.length_b   1.000
_cell.length_c   1.000
_cell.angle_alpha   90.00
_cell.angle_beta   90.00
_cell.angle_gamma   90.00
#
_symmetry.space_group_name_H-M   'P 1'
#
loop_
_entity.id
_entity.type
_entity.pdbx_description
1 polymer ?
#
loop_
_entity_poly.entity_id
_entity_poly.type
_entity_poly.pdbx_seq_one_letter_code
_entity_poly.pdbx_strand_id
1 'polypeptide(L)'
;MALYLRLPATAGFNINNELIVISAFNANEAEQSLLGQDVNIIASGPSVQQLALSELLDTPTIFVNGSLSLTRQHQFTHVAGYVISDARFINHQPEILHQYYTGQPLYATLAVFEAMATTHPDIMRTYHHAMRVLYPVDRPWGVKSNKLSFNKLIFKKKRLNKKMPLSYFINHPNFVIDSSHSSTEIGVSLNVTHGFVEAGTVAYVATQLAFSRHAATIHLYGIDLLNSDQPRFYENNNNRAPSTLNKVMNERIVPSFNLLSRSYKAHGVTVINHSPVSKSLFDDL
;
A
#
# COMPACT_ATOMS: atom_id res chain seq x y z
N MET A 1 -15.32 12.52 24.30
CA MET A 1 -14.44 12.84 23.15
C MET A 1 -13.42 11.72 23.01
N ALA A 2 -13.51 10.91 21.95
CA ALA A 2 -12.45 9.95 21.67
C ALA A 2 -11.17 10.72 21.32
N LEU A 3 -10.12 10.58 22.13
CA LEU A 3 -8.83 11.18 21.85
C LEU A 3 -8.18 10.35 20.74
N TYR A 4 -8.41 10.71 19.48
CA TYR A 4 -7.84 9.99 18.35
C TYR A 4 -6.31 10.11 18.39
N LEU A 5 -5.62 8.99 18.19
CA LEU A 5 -4.16 8.94 18.23
C LEU A 5 -3.59 9.79 17.09
N ARG A 6 -2.93 10.91 17.41
CA ARG A 6 -2.30 11.74 16.39
C ARG A 6 -1.08 11.02 15.80
N LEU A 7 -1.11 10.76 14.50
CA LEU A 7 0.04 10.25 13.77
C LEU A 7 1.11 11.36 13.63
N PRO A 8 2.41 11.04 13.70
CA PRO A 8 3.52 11.92 13.41
C PRO A 8 3.43 12.43 11.98
N ALA A 9 3.75 13.70 11.82
CA ALA A 9 3.86 14.31 10.51
C ALA A 9 5.14 13.89 9.77
N THR A 10 6.13 13.33 10.47
CA THR A 10 7.44 12.95 9.90
C THR A 10 8.03 11.72 10.60
N ALA A 11 8.92 11.01 9.90
CA ALA A 11 9.78 9.97 10.44
C ALA A 11 11.25 10.26 10.07
N GLY A 12 12.16 10.08 11.03
CA GLY A 12 13.60 10.27 10.84
C GLY A 12 14.34 8.94 10.76
N PHE A 13 15.25 8.82 9.80
CA PHE A 13 16.07 7.64 9.52
C PHE A 13 17.54 8.05 9.54
N ASN A 14 18.34 7.42 10.40
CA ASN A 14 19.79 7.67 10.42
C ASN A 14 20.47 6.77 9.38
N ILE A 15 21.06 7.37 8.36
CA ILE A 15 21.75 6.69 7.26
C ILE A 15 23.17 7.25 7.22
N ASN A 16 24.17 6.43 7.55
CA ASN A 16 25.60 6.82 7.52
C ASN A 16 25.90 8.17 8.20
N ASN A 17 25.35 8.37 9.41
CA ASN A 17 25.47 9.59 10.23
C ASN A 17 24.73 10.83 9.70
N GLU A 18 23.94 10.69 8.64
CA GLU A 18 22.99 11.70 8.18
C GLU A 18 21.57 11.37 8.63
N LEU A 19 20.82 12.37 9.10
CA LEU A 19 19.41 12.22 9.45
C LEU A 19 18.55 12.56 8.23
N ILE A 20 17.99 11.53 7.59
CA ILE A 20 16.99 11.69 6.53
C ILE A 20 15.61 11.76 7.15
N VAL A 21 14.86 12.81 6.82
CA VAL A 21 13.48 13.01 7.32
C VAL A 21 12.50 12.82 6.17
N ILE A 22 11.50 11.96 6.37
CA ILE A 22 10.43 11.69 5.41
C ILE A 22 9.10 12.12 6.02
N SER A 23 8.33 12.92 5.30
CA SER A 23 6.99 13.33 5.71
C SER A 23 5.99 12.18 5.66
N ALA A 24 5.02 12.18 6.56
CA ALA A 24 3.84 11.33 6.44
C ALA A 24 2.97 11.81 5.28
N PHE A 25 2.21 10.90 4.67
CA PHE A 25 1.22 11.28 3.67
C PHE A 25 0.17 12.23 4.26
N ASN A 26 -0.23 13.23 3.47
CA ASN A 26 -1.27 14.18 3.81
C ASN A 26 -2.13 14.46 2.57
N ALA A 27 -3.41 14.11 2.65
CA ALA A 27 -4.38 14.30 1.56
C ALA A 27 -4.60 15.78 1.18
N ASN A 28 -4.25 16.72 2.08
CA ASN A 28 -4.41 18.15 1.83
C ASN A 28 -3.23 18.78 1.07
N GLU A 29 -2.15 18.04 0.81
CA GLU A 29 -1.04 18.49 -0.03
C GLU A 29 -1.47 18.47 -1.51
N ALA A 30 -1.39 19.61 -2.20
CA ALA A 30 -1.92 19.75 -3.57
C ALA A 30 -1.18 18.83 -4.56
N GLU A 31 0.13 18.63 -4.38
CA GLU A 31 0.96 17.73 -5.17
C GLU A 31 0.57 16.24 -5.00
N GLN A 32 -0.20 15.91 -3.97
CA GLN A 32 -0.71 14.56 -3.74
C GLN A 32 -2.05 14.33 -4.45
N SER A 33 -2.71 15.36 -4.98
CA SER A 33 -4.05 15.23 -5.51
C SER A 33 -4.10 14.48 -6.85
N LEU A 34 -5.12 13.64 -6.99
CA LEU A 34 -5.58 12.97 -8.22
C LEU A 34 -6.99 13.44 -8.58
N LEU A 35 -7.39 14.64 -8.11
CA LEU A 35 -8.75 15.14 -8.21
C LEU A 35 -9.33 14.98 -9.61
N GLY A 36 -10.43 14.23 -9.70
CA GLY A 36 -11.19 14.06 -10.94
C GLY A 36 -10.57 13.13 -11.97
N GLN A 37 -9.42 12.51 -11.68
CA GLN A 37 -8.73 11.61 -12.61
C GLN A 37 -9.16 10.16 -12.38
N ASP A 38 -9.27 9.40 -13.47
CA ASP A 38 -9.26 7.94 -13.40
C ASP A 38 -7.84 7.46 -13.08
N VAL A 39 -7.73 6.41 -12.28
CA VAL A 39 -6.45 5.94 -11.75
C VAL A 39 -6.34 4.43 -11.90
N ASN A 40 -5.23 3.97 -12.48
CA ASN A 40 -4.88 2.56 -12.52
C ASN A 40 -4.11 2.16 -11.26
N ILE A 41 -4.39 0.98 -10.73
CA ILE A 41 -3.58 0.30 -9.73
C ILE A 41 -3.15 -1.03 -10.30
N ILE A 42 -1.86 -1.18 -10.59
CA ILE A 42 -1.31 -2.43 -11.14
C ILE A 42 -0.65 -3.22 -10.01
N ALA A 43 -1.23 -4.38 -9.70
CA ALA A 43 -0.71 -5.34 -8.75
C ALA A 43 0.25 -6.34 -9.42
N SER A 44 0.53 -7.46 -8.75
CA SER A 44 1.63 -8.37 -9.12
C SER A 44 1.16 -9.73 -9.65
N GLY A 45 -0.14 -9.91 -9.85
CA GLY A 45 -0.71 -11.17 -10.35
C GLY A 45 -0.20 -11.53 -11.76
N PRO A 46 -0.11 -12.82 -12.10
CA PRO A 46 0.28 -13.28 -13.44
C PRO A 46 -0.54 -12.70 -14.60
N SER A 47 -1.82 -12.37 -14.38
CA SER A 47 -2.74 -11.84 -15.40
C SER A 47 -2.26 -10.51 -15.99
N VAL A 48 -1.38 -9.78 -15.30
CA VAL A 48 -0.74 -8.56 -15.79
C VAL A 48 -0.05 -8.78 -17.14
N GLN A 49 0.50 -9.97 -17.38
CA GLN A 49 1.18 -10.31 -18.64
C GLN A 49 0.23 -10.35 -19.85
N GLN A 50 -1.09 -10.40 -19.63
CA GLN A 50 -2.11 -10.48 -20.66
C GLN A 50 -2.78 -9.12 -20.92
N LEU A 51 -2.41 -8.08 -20.16
CA LEU A 51 -2.99 -6.75 -20.32
C LEU A 51 -2.49 -6.07 -21.59
N ALA A 52 -3.38 -5.36 -22.27
CA ALA A 52 -3.02 -4.39 -23.29
C ALA A 52 -2.41 -3.13 -22.63
N LEU A 53 -1.19 -3.24 -22.08
CA LEU A 53 -0.55 -2.18 -21.29
C LEU A 53 -0.44 -0.85 -22.04
N SER A 54 -0.37 -0.88 -23.38
CA SER A 54 -0.40 0.32 -24.22
C SER A 54 -1.62 1.20 -24.01
N GLU A 55 -2.77 0.62 -23.65
CA GLU A 55 -4.02 1.35 -23.37
C GLU A 55 -4.02 2.02 -22.00
N LEU A 56 -3.06 1.69 -21.14
CA LEU A 56 -2.98 2.18 -19.75
C LEU A 56 -1.91 3.25 -19.55
N LEU A 57 -1.07 3.53 -20.55
CA LEU A 57 0.14 4.35 -20.39
C LEU A 57 -0.13 5.81 -20.04
N ASP A 58 -1.26 6.35 -20.51
CA ASP A 58 -1.63 7.76 -20.33
C ASP A 58 -2.50 8.03 -19.09
N THR A 59 -3.01 6.97 -18.45
CA THR A 59 -3.78 7.08 -17.22
C THR A 59 -2.84 7.08 -16.02
N PRO A 60 -3.00 8.01 -15.05
CA PRO A 60 -2.23 8.01 -13.81
C PRO A 60 -2.20 6.63 -13.16
N THR A 61 -1.00 6.09 -12.98
CA THR A 61 -0.83 4.70 -12.54
C THR A 61 -0.10 4.62 -11.20
N ILE A 62 -0.69 3.89 -10.26
CA ILE A 62 -0.08 3.49 -9.00
C ILE A 62 0.41 2.05 -9.13
N PHE A 63 1.71 1.85 -8.95
CA PHE A 63 2.32 0.52 -8.89
C PHE A 63 2.37 0.03 -7.44
N VAL A 64 2.28 -1.27 -7.23
CA VAL A 64 2.56 -1.91 -5.93
C VAL A 64 3.67 -2.97 -6.03
N ASN A 65 4.53 -3.07 -5.02
CA ASN A 65 5.62 -4.07 -4.95
C ASN A 65 6.42 -4.21 -6.26
N GLY A 66 6.54 -5.40 -6.85
CA GLY A 66 7.36 -5.57 -8.04
C GLY A 66 6.69 -5.12 -9.35
N SER A 67 5.45 -4.64 -9.32
CA SER A 67 4.79 -4.14 -10.53
C SER A 67 5.50 -2.95 -11.18
N LEU A 68 6.30 -2.21 -10.41
CA LEU A 68 7.14 -1.13 -10.93
C LEU A 68 8.08 -1.61 -12.05
N SER A 69 8.46 -2.89 -12.08
CA SER A 69 9.30 -3.45 -13.15
C SER A 69 8.72 -3.31 -14.56
N LEU A 70 7.42 -3.06 -14.71
CA LEU A 70 6.79 -2.79 -16.01
C LEU A 70 7.34 -1.50 -16.66
N THR A 71 7.82 -0.54 -15.87
CA THR A 71 8.40 0.70 -16.39
C THR A 71 9.68 0.47 -17.20
N ARG A 72 10.28 -0.73 -17.11
CA ARG A 72 11.43 -1.13 -17.93
C ARG A 72 11.13 -1.10 -19.42
N GLN A 73 9.96 -1.59 -19.80
CA GLN A 73 9.57 -1.84 -21.20
C GLN A 73 8.43 -0.93 -21.66
N HIS A 74 7.77 -0.26 -20.73
CA HIS A 74 6.60 0.58 -21.00
C HIS A 74 6.80 1.97 -20.40
N GLN A 75 6.58 2.99 -21.23
CA GLN A 75 6.70 4.39 -20.83
C GLN A 75 5.36 4.91 -20.32
N PHE A 76 5.08 4.68 -19.04
CA PHE A 76 3.92 5.30 -18.38
C PHE A 76 4.16 6.80 -18.26
N THR A 77 3.28 7.62 -18.83
CA THR A 77 3.46 9.07 -18.86
C THR A 77 3.24 9.72 -17.49
N HIS A 78 2.45 9.06 -16.63
CA HIS A 78 2.20 9.50 -15.26
C HIS A 78 2.26 8.34 -14.26
N VAL A 79 3.41 8.17 -13.62
CA VAL A 79 3.54 7.31 -12.43
C VAL A 79 3.04 8.07 -11.19
N ALA A 80 1.74 7.95 -10.91
CA ALA A 80 1.08 8.64 -9.81
C ALA A 80 1.56 8.18 -8.44
N GLY A 81 2.08 6.96 -8.33
CA GLY A 81 2.66 6.47 -7.10
C GLY A 81 3.24 5.07 -7.18
N TYR A 82 4.05 4.76 -6.18
CA TYR A 82 4.58 3.44 -5.94
C TYR A 82 4.35 3.07 -4.47
N VAL A 83 3.59 1.99 -4.21
CA VAL A 83 3.17 1.62 -2.85
C VAL A 83 3.85 0.32 -2.42
N ILE A 84 4.49 0.35 -1.25
CA ILE A 84 5.05 -0.83 -0.60
C ILE A 84 4.65 -0.79 0.87
N SER A 85 3.85 -1.75 1.34
CA SER A 85 3.44 -1.80 2.75
C SER A 85 4.15 -2.88 3.57
N ASP A 86 4.79 -3.86 2.93
CA ASP A 86 5.43 -5.00 3.56
C ASP A 86 6.96 -5.02 3.34
N ALA A 87 7.73 -4.86 4.42
CA ALA A 87 9.19 -4.83 4.40
C ALA A 87 9.83 -6.15 3.91
N ARG A 88 9.09 -7.27 3.91
CA ARG A 88 9.59 -8.54 3.35
C ARG A 88 9.86 -8.43 1.85
N PHE A 89 9.12 -7.58 1.14
CA PHE A 89 9.35 -7.33 -0.28
C PHE A 89 10.75 -6.77 -0.54
N ILE A 90 11.21 -5.81 0.28
CA ILE A 90 12.55 -5.20 0.14
C ILE A 90 13.67 -6.24 0.28
N ASN A 91 13.49 -7.20 1.20
CA ASN A 91 14.48 -8.25 1.43
C ASN A 91 14.45 -9.34 0.36
N HIS A 92 13.27 -9.61 -0.23
CA HIS A 92 13.07 -10.69 -1.19
C HIS A 92 13.34 -10.27 -2.63
N GLN A 93 13.12 -8.99 -2.97
CA GLN A 93 13.31 -8.42 -4.31
C GLN A 93 14.09 -7.09 -4.26
N PRO A 94 15.30 -7.06 -3.68
CA PRO A 94 16.08 -5.82 -3.54
C PRO A 94 16.36 -5.16 -4.91
N GLU A 95 16.60 -5.97 -5.94
CA GLU A 95 16.92 -5.51 -7.29
C GLU A 95 15.86 -4.62 -7.93
N ILE A 96 14.58 -4.78 -7.57
CA ILE A 96 13.50 -4.00 -8.20
C ILE A 96 13.66 -2.51 -7.91
N LEU A 97 13.98 -2.14 -6.67
CA LEU A 97 14.22 -0.74 -6.32
C LEU A 97 15.46 -0.22 -7.04
N HIS A 98 16.56 -0.97 -7.00
CA HIS A 98 17.81 -0.58 -7.66
C HIS A 98 17.66 -0.37 -9.17
N GLN A 99 16.86 -1.20 -9.84
CA GLN A 99 16.75 -1.19 -11.29
C GLN A 99 15.68 -0.22 -11.82
N TYR A 100 14.57 -0.05 -11.10
CA TYR A 100 13.37 0.60 -11.66
C TYR A 100 12.93 1.85 -10.91
N TYR A 101 13.39 2.07 -9.68
CA TYR A 101 13.04 3.26 -8.94
C TYR A 101 13.97 4.42 -9.29
N THR A 102 13.41 5.45 -9.90
CA THR A 102 14.14 6.63 -10.39
C THR A 102 13.60 7.93 -9.80
N GLY A 103 13.01 7.85 -8.60
CA GLY A 103 12.46 9.01 -7.89
C GLY A 103 10.96 9.25 -8.10
N GLN A 104 10.21 8.24 -8.58
CA GLN A 104 8.74 8.34 -8.62
C GLN A 104 8.18 8.51 -7.19
N PRO A 105 6.96 9.06 -7.01
CA PRO A 105 6.35 9.20 -5.69
C PRO A 105 6.24 7.83 -4.98
N LEU A 106 6.92 7.66 -3.84
CA LEU A 106 6.96 6.40 -3.09
C LEU A 106 6.20 6.54 -1.77
N TYR A 107 5.19 5.71 -1.59
CA TYR A 107 4.37 5.64 -0.38
C TYR A 107 4.62 4.32 0.33
N ALA A 108 5.23 4.37 1.50
CA ALA A 108 5.61 3.13 2.18
C ALA A 108 5.43 3.18 3.68
N THR A 109 5.32 2.01 4.30
CA THR A 109 5.24 1.92 5.77
C THR A 109 6.59 2.21 6.41
N LEU A 110 6.57 2.59 7.69
CA LEU A 110 7.79 2.80 8.47
C LEU A 110 8.76 1.60 8.37
N ALA A 111 8.23 0.38 8.47
CA ALA A 111 9.03 -0.84 8.39
C ALA A 111 9.72 -1.02 7.02
N VAL A 112 9.09 -0.58 5.94
CA VAL A 112 9.70 -0.60 4.60
C VAL A 112 10.84 0.41 4.53
N PHE A 113 10.64 1.63 5.00
CA PHE A 113 11.71 2.63 5.03
C PHE A 113 12.86 2.23 5.97
N GLU A 114 12.59 1.56 7.08
CA GLU A 114 13.64 0.97 7.94
C GLU A 114 14.46 -0.09 7.19
N ALA A 115 13.79 -0.96 6.42
CA ALA A 115 14.47 -1.93 5.57
C ALA A 115 15.30 -1.25 4.47
N MET A 116 14.74 -0.24 3.80
CA MET A 116 15.43 0.55 2.79
C MET A 116 16.62 1.33 3.37
N ALA A 117 16.54 1.86 4.59
CA ALA A 117 17.65 2.57 5.21
C ALA A 117 18.87 1.66 5.42
N THR A 118 18.62 0.36 5.57
CA THR A 118 19.67 -0.66 5.72
C THR A 118 20.17 -1.18 4.37
N THR A 119 19.28 -1.36 3.39
CA THR A 119 19.57 -2.09 2.15
C THR A 119 19.79 -1.20 0.94
N HIS A 120 19.15 -0.03 0.91
CA HIS A 120 19.16 0.95 -0.17
C HIS A 120 19.40 2.39 0.34
N PRO A 121 20.43 2.62 1.18
CA PRO A 121 20.66 3.93 1.78
C PRO A 121 20.86 5.04 0.75
N ASP A 122 21.45 4.71 -0.41
CA ASP A 122 21.74 5.66 -1.49
C ASP A 122 20.44 6.16 -2.16
N ILE A 123 19.47 5.27 -2.34
CA ILE A 123 18.14 5.61 -2.88
C ILE A 123 17.44 6.58 -1.93
N MET A 124 17.47 6.30 -0.62
CA MET A 124 16.83 7.18 0.37
C MET A 124 17.51 8.55 0.41
N ARG A 125 18.85 8.63 0.43
CA ARG A 125 19.55 9.93 0.41
C ARG A 125 19.16 10.74 -0.83
N THR A 126 19.10 10.10 -1.99
CA THR A 126 18.82 10.78 -3.28
C THR A 126 17.36 11.21 -3.41
N TYR A 127 16.41 10.34 -3.04
CA TYR A 127 15.01 10.47 -3.43
C TYR A 127 14.02 10.67 -2.27
N HIS A 128 14.47 10.85 -1.02
CA HIS A 128 13.57 10.99 0.14
C HIS A 128 12.51 12.10 -0.01
N HIS A 129 12.76 13.14 -0.79
CA HIS A 129 11.79 14.21 -1.09
C HIS A 129 10.53 13.69 -1.82
N ALA A 130 10.65 12.62 -2.61
CA ALA A 130 9.56 11.94 -3.30
C ALA A 130 8.88 10.86 -2.44
N MET A 131 9.32 10.68 -1.18
CA MET A 131 8.81 9.63 -0.30
C MET A 131 7.74 10.17 0.67
N ARG A 132 6.77 9.34 1.02
CA ARG A 132 5.75 9.60 2.05
C ARG A 132 5.52 8.37 2.92
N VAL A 133 5.45 8.57 4.24
CA VAL A 133 5.14 7.50 5.20
C VAL A 133 3.63 7.24 5.26
N LEU A 134 3.26 5.97 5.09
CA LEU A 134 1.92 5.46 5.36
C LEU A 134 1.91 4.72 6.70
N TYR A 135 0.91 4.99 7.53
CA TYR A 135 0.75 4.33 8.82
C TYR A 135 -0.45 3.37 8.81
N PRO A 136 -0.28 2.10 9.21
CA PRO A 136 -1.45 1.28 9.53
C PRO A 136 -2.11 1.85 10.78
N VAL A 137 -3.43 2.02 10.74
CA VAL A 137 -4.20 2.67 11.81
C VAL A 137 -4.08 1.94 13.16
N ASP A 138 -3.98 0.61 13.11
CA ASP A 138 -3.99 -0.27 14.29
C ASP A 138 -2.62 -0.47 14.95
N ARG A 139 -1.52 -0.07 14.29
CA ARG A 139 -0.14 -0.23 14.78
C ARG A 139 0.84 0.75 14.10
N PRO A 140 0.64 2.06 14.23
CA PRO A 140 1.40 3.03 13.45
C PRO A 140 2.91 3.03 13.73
N TRP A 141 3.37 2.43 14.85
CA TRP A 141 4.78 2.40 15.27
C TRP A 141 5.53 1.12 14.99
N GLY A 142 4.96 0.12 14.31
CA GLY A 142 5.82 -0.98 13.91
C GLY A 142 5.23 -2.11 13.09
N VAL A 143 6.10 -2.59 12.22
CA VAL A 143 6.29 -4.00 11.91
C VAL A 143 7.75 -4.28 12.23
N LYS A 144 8.07 -5.45 12.82
CA LYS A 144 9.44 -5.86 13.14
C LYS A 144 10.29 -5.78 11.87
N SER A 145 11.16 -4.78 11.73
CA SER A 145 12.38 -4.94 10.95
C SER A 145 13.17 -6.07 11.62
N ASN A 146 13.43 -7.15 10.89
CA ASN A 146 14.10 -8.34 11.42
C ASN A 146 15.61 -8.14 11.67
N LYS A 147 16.13 -6.90 11.76
CA LYS A 147 17.54 -6.66 12.12
C LYS A 147 17.72 -5.50 13.10
N LEU A 148 18.64 -5.76 14.02
CA LEU A 148 19.09 -4.94 15.14
C LEU A 148 19.81 -3.67 14.66
N SER A 149 19.14 -2.52 14.72
CA SER A 149 19.83 -1.25 14.98
C SER A 149 18.84 -0.28 15.61
N PHE A 150 18.83 -0.22 16.94
CA PHE A 150 17.96 0.69 17.66
C PHE A 150 18.78 1.61 18.57
N ASN A 151 18.81 2.88 18.19
CA ASN A 151 19.16 3.99 19.07
C ASN A 151 18.19 4.03 20.27
N LYS A 152 18.71 4.45 21.44
CA LYS A 152 18.08 4.44 22.77
C LYS A 152 16.73 5.16 22.90
N LEU A 153 16.28 5.92 21.90
CA LEU A 153 15.03 6.71 21.95
C LEU A 153 13.74 5.88 21.77
N ILE A 154 13.83 4.62 21.33
CA ILE A 154 12.67 3.79 20.92
C ILE A 154 12.20 2.80 22.01
N PHE A 155 12.93 2.65 23.12
CA PHE A 155 12.51 1.75 24.21
C PHE A 155 11.19 2.17 24.90
N LYS A 156 10.82 3.46 24.89
CA LYS A 156 9.50 3.91 25.39
C LYS A 156 8.35 3.68 24.39
N LYS A 157 8.61 3.68 23.07
CA LYS A 157 7.56 3.50 22.04
C LYS A 157 7.20 2.04 21.77
N LYS A 158 8.04 1.06 22.14
CA LYS A 158 7.70 -0.38 22.04
C LYS A 158 6.46 -0.79 22.84
N ARG A 159 6.16 -0.13 23.97
CA ARG A 159 4.92 -0.34 24.75
C ARG A 159 3.66 0.22 24.07
N LEU A 160 3.81 1.18 23.16
CA LEU A 160 2.73 1.86 22.42
C LEU A 160 2.39 1.17 21.08
N ASN A 161 2.98 0.00 20.79
CA ASN A 161 2.80 -0.71 19.52
C ASN A 161 2.04 -2.04 19.67
N LYS A 162 1.18 -2.14 20.68
CA LYS A 162 0.22 -3.25 20.75
C LYS A 162 -0.84 -3.02 19.68
N LYS A 163 -1.01 -4.00 18.78
CA LYS A 163 -2.07 -3.97 17.75
C LYS A 163 -3.41 -3.65 18.41
N MET A 164 -4.03 -2.56 17.98
CA MET A 164 -5.35 -2.14 18.44
C MET A 164 -6.44 -2.86 17.62
N PRO A 165 -7.54 -3.31 18.23
CA PRO A 165 -8.71 -3.77 17.47
C PRO A 165 -9.25 -2.64 16.57
N LEU A 166 -9.77 -2.98 15.40
CA LEU A 166 -10.36 -2.02 14.48
C LEU A 166 -11.64 -1.39 15.05
N SER A 167 -12.37 -2.11 15.92
CA SER A 167 -13.53 -1.57 16.66
C SER A 167 -13.21 -0.31 17.47
N TYR A 168 -11.95 -0.06 17.82
CA TYR A 168 -11.54 1.20 18.46
C TYR A 168 -11.80 2.43 17.57
N PHE A 169 -11.87 2.24 16.25
CA PHE A 169 -12.05 3.30 15.26
C PHE A 169 -13.48 3.38 14.73
N ILE A 170 -14.44 2.63 15.27
CA ILE A 170 -15.83 2.59 14.76
C ILE A 170 -16.53 3.96 14.76
N ASN A 171 -16.17 4.83 15.71
CA ASN A 171 -16.70 6.19 15.83
C ASN A 171 -15.76 7.24 15.23
N HIS A 172 -14.71 6.86 14.51
CA HIS A 172 -13.79 7.81 13.88
C HIS A 172 -14.32 8.16 12.48
N PRO A 173 -14.50 9.45 12.14
CA PRO A 173 -15.19 9.87 10.91
C PRO A 173 -14.49 9.43 9.62
N ASN A 174 -13.16 9.28 9.64
CA ASN A 174 -12.38 8.82 8.49
C ASN A 174 -12.24 7.29 8.37
N PHE A 175 -13.03 6.49 9.11
CA PHE A 175 -13.01 5.04 8.99
C PHE A 175 -14.43 4.48 8.94
N VAL A 176 -14.63 3.49 8.09
CA VAL A 176 -15.82 2.63 8.13
C VAL A 176 -15.36 1.27 8.63
N ILE A 177 -15.87 0.85 9.79
CA ILE A 177 -15.49 -0.40 10.45
C ILE A 177 -16.68 -1.34 10.46
N ASP A 178 -16.48 -2.58 10.03
CA ASP A 178 -17.44 -3.67 10.15
C ASP A 178 -16.87 -4.72 11.10
N SER A 179 -17.41 -4.74 12.32
CA SER A 179 -17.09 -5.71 13.36
C SER A 179 -18.06 -6.89 13.40
N SER A 180 -19.05 -6.95 12.50
CA SER A 180 -20.06 -8.01 12.45
C SER A 180 -19.57 -9.25 11.67
N HIS A 181 -18.47 -9.12 10.92
CA HIS A 181 -17.85 -10.23 10.20
C HIS A 181 -17.26 -11.28 11.16
N SER A 182 -17.66 -12.55 10.98
CA SER A 182 -17.52 -13.63 11.97
C SER A 182 -16.09 -14.10 12.26
N SER A 183 -15.11 -13.82 11.40
CA SER A 183 -13.73 -14.31 11.53
C SER A 183 -12.75 -13.22 11.99
N THR A 184 -12.85 -12.00 11.46
CA THR A 184 -12.06 -10.83 11.85
C THR A 184 -12.79 -9.53 11.52
N GLU A 185 -12.62 -8.50 12.36
CA GLU A 185 -13.03 -7.13 12.02
C GLU A 185 -12.36 -6.69 10.70
N ILE A 186 -13.14 -6.04 9.85
CA ILE A 186 -12.66 -5.42 8.61
C ILE A 186 -12.94 -3.91 8.68
N GLY A 187 -12.28 -3.15 7.82
CA GLY A 187 -12.54 -1.72 7.73
C GLY A 187 -11.85 -1.08 6.54
N VAL A 188 -12.24 0.15 6.26
CA VAL A 188 -11.68 0.97 5.19
C VAL A 188 -11.41 2.38 5.70
N SER A 189 -10.29 2.96 5.28
CA SER A 189 -9.97 4.37 5.52
C SER A 189 -10.59 5.26 4.45
N LEU A 190 -11.31 6.30 4.86
CA LEU A 190 -11.79 7.36 3.99
C LEU A 190 -10.74 8.49 3.84
N ASN A 191 -9.70 8.49 4.67
CA ASN A 191 -8.56 9.40 4.53
C ASN A 191 -7.31 8.81 5.20
N VAL A 192 -6.37 8.35 4.38
CA VAL A 192 -5.12 7.69 4.80
C VAL A 192 -4.18 8.60 5.59
N THR A 193 -4.40 9.92 5.61
CA THR A 193 -3.72 10.84 6.55
C THR A 193 -3.92 10.41 8.01
N HIS A 194 -5.04 9.74 8.31
CA HIS A 194 -5.36 9.20 9.64
C HIS A 194 -4.91 7.74 9.83
N GLY A 195 -4.31 7.16 8.80
CA GLY A 195 -3.89 5.77 8.73
C GLY A 195 -4.73 4.96 7.75
N PHE A 196 -4.16 3.86 7.26
CA PHE A 196 -4.86 2.90 6.41
C PHE A 196 -5.25 1.65 7.19
N VAL A 197 -6.26 0.93 6.70
CA VAL A 197 -6.64 -0.39 7.20
C VAL A 197 -6.01 -1.47 6.31
N GLU A 198 -5.55 -2.57 6.91
CA GLU A 198 -5.01 -3.69 6.16
C GLU A 198 -6.03 -4.79 5.89
N ALA A 199 -6.04 -5.28 4.64
CA ALA A 199 -6.83 -6.45 4.26
C ALA A 199 -5.98 -7.63 3.76
N GLY A 200 -4.65 -7.61 3.96
CA GLY A 200 -3.76 -8.71 3.55
C GLY A 200 -3.19 -8.61 2.12
N THR A 201 -3.43 -7.50 1.42
CA THR A 201 -2.80 -7.19 0.12
C THR A 201 -2.43 -5.72 0.04
N VAL A 202 -1.30 -5.41 -0.62
CA VAL A 202 -0.82 -4.04 -0.84
C VAL A 202 -1.75 -3.28 -1.78
N ALA A 203 -2.43 -3.97 -2.69
CA ALA A 203 -3.43 -3.37 -3.58
C ALA A 203 -4.52 -2.64 -2.77
N TYR A 204 -4.97 -3.22 -1.65
CA TYR A 204 -5.97 -2.61 -0.77
C TYR A 204 -5.49 -1.30 -0.13
N VAL A 205 -4.19 -1.22 0.20
CA VAL A 205 -3.56 0.00 0.72
C VAL A 205 -3.48 1.06 -0.38
N ALA A 206 -3.09 0.66 -1.59
CA ALA A 206 -3.04 1.55 -2.74
C ALA A 206 -4.43 2.09 -3.13
N THR A 207 -5.48 1.29 -3.05
CA THR A 207 -6.87 1.73 -3.31
C THR A 207 -7.32 2.77 -2.28
N GLN A 208 -6.99 2.59 -0.99
CA GLN A 208 -7.25 3.61 0.04
C GLN A 208 -6.45 4.89 -0.18
N LEU A 209 -5.21 4.78 -0.63
CA LEU A 209 -4.40 5.94 -0.99
C LEU A 209 -5.02 6.69 -2.17
N ALA A 210 -5.40 6.01 -3.25
CA ALA A 210 -6.01 6.63 -4.43
C ALA A 210 -7.31 7.38 -4.08
N PHE A 211 -8.18 6.77 -3.25
CA PHE A 211 -9.40 7.42 -2.76
C PHE A 211 -9.09 8.67 -1.93
N SER A 212 -8.12 8.58 -1.01
CA SER A 212 -7.69 9.73 -0.19
C SER A 212 -7.08 10.86 -1.01
N ARG A 213 -6.62 10.56 -2.22
CA ARG A 213 -6.09 11.53 -3.19
C ARG A 213 -7.17 12.04 -4.14
N HIS A 214 -8.44 11.72 -3.92
CA HIS A 214 -9.59 12.20 -4.70
C HIS A 214 -9.66 11.70 -6.15
N ALA A 215 -9.19 10.47 -6.40
CA ALA A 215 -9.44 9.80 -7.68
C ALA A 215 -10.95 9.70 -7.99
N ALA A 216 -11.34 9.87 -9.25
CA ALA A 216 -12.73 9.75 -9.70
C ALA A 216 -13.14 8.27 -9.86
N THR A 217 -12.31 7.49 -10.53
CA THR A 217 -12.48 6.04 -10.72
C THR A 217 -11.17 5.33 -10.44
N ILE A 218 -11.22 4.15 -9.83
CA ILE A 218 -10.04 3.35 -9.50
C ILE A 218 -10.13 1.99 -10.20
N HIS A 219 -9.20 1.73 -11.12
CA HIS A 219 -9.13 0.51 -11.91
C HIS A 219 -8.06 -0.41 -11.34
N LEU A 220 -8.42 -1.64 -10.95
CA LEU A 220 -7.52 -2.61 -10.36
C LEU A 220 -7.12 -3.67 -11.38
N TYR A 221 -5.82 -3.90 -11.52
CA TYR A 221 -5.25 -4.91 -12.42
C TYR A 221 -4.33 -5.85 -11.64
N GLY A 222 -4.28 -7.13 -12.03
CA GLY A 222 -3.35 -8.09 -11.42
C GLY A 222 -3.67 -8.48 -9.97
N ILE A 223 -4.91 -8.28 -9.52
CA ILE A 223 -5.40 -8.81 -8.23
C ILE A 223 -5.84 -10.26 -8.43
N ASP A 224 -4.88 -11.15 -8.65
CA ASP A 224 -5.18 -12.56 -8.93
C ASP A 224 -5.11 -13.37 -7.63
N LEU A 225 -6.27 -13.60 -7.03
CA LEU A 225 -6.41 -14.29 -5.75
C LEU A 225 -6.53 -15.80 -5.93
N LEU A 226 -7.24 -16.28 -6.95
CA LEU A 226 -7.50 -17.72 -7.16
C LEU A 226 -6.30 -18.54 -7.64
N ASN A 227 -5.25 -17.88 -8.14
CA ASN A 227 -4.00 -18.49 -8.57
C ASN A 227 -2.81 -17.94 -7.77
N SER A 228 -3.04 -17.50 -6.52
CA SER A 228 -2.02 -16.82 -5.71
C SER A 228 -0.87 -17.73 -5.25
N ASP A 229 -0.91 -19.01 -5.61
CA ASP A 229 0.16 -20.01 -5.49
C ASP A 229 1.16 -19.95 -6.67
N GLN A 230 0.78 -19.34 -7.78
CA GLN A 230 1.66 -19.09 -8.93
C GLN A 230 2.66 -17.97 -8.63
N PRO A 231 3.84 -17.98 -9.26
CA PRO A 231 4.77 -16.84 -9.17
C PRO A 231 4.10 -15.55 -9.62
N ARG A 232 4.44 -14.42 -8.99
CA ARG A 232 4.07 -13.10 -9.53
C ARG A 232 4.68 -12.93 -10.92
N PHE A 233 4.15 -12.00 -11.74
CA PHE A 233 4.61 -11.88 -13.13
C PHE A 233 6.11 -11.59 -13.31
N TYR A 234 6.76 -11.02 -12.28
CA TYR A 234 8.20 -10.72 -12.24
C TYR A 234 9.03 -11.79 -11.49
N GLU A 235 8.39 -12.88 -11.06
CA GLU A 235 9.01 -14.00 -10.36
C GLU A 235 9.03 -15.25 -11.26
N ASN A 236 9.79 -16.25 -10.82
CA ASN A 236 9.84 -17.60 -11.36
C ASN A 236 9.84 -18.61 -10.20
N ASN A 237 9.82 -19.90 -10.50
CA ASN A 237 9.74 -20.95 -9.49
C ASN A 237 10.92 -20.96 -8.49
N ASN A 238 12.07 -20.39 -8.85
CA ASN A 238 13.27 -20.37 -8.02
C ASN A 238 13.34 -19.16 -7.09
N ASN A 239 12.63 -18.07 -7.41
CA ASN A 239 12.67 -16.82 -6.63
C ASN A 239 11.28 -16.33 -6.17
N ARG A 240 10.22 -17.15 -6.27
CA ARG A 240 8.88 -16.75 -5.79
C ARG A 240 8.85 -16.56 -4.28
N ALA A 241 8.15 -15.52 -3.82
CA ALA A 241 7.94 -15.32 -2.39
C ALA A 241 6.79 -16.22 -1.88
N PRO A 242 6.81 -16.64 -0.60
CA PRO A 242 5.65 -17.29 0.01
C PRO A 242 4.42 -16.37 -0.05
N SER A 243 3.28 -16.94 -0.46
CA SER A 243 1.99 -16.26 -0.48
C SER A 243 1.06 -16.86 0.58
N THR A 244 0.34 -15.99 1.30
CA THR A 244 -0.73 -16.37 2.23
C THR A 244 -2.10 -15.89 1.76
N LEU A 245 -2.21 -15.39 0.53
CA LEU A 245 -3.43 -14.76 0.02
C LEU A 245 -4.61 -15.76 0.03
N ASN A 246 -4.42 -16.99 -0.48
CA ASN A 246 -5.44 -18.05 -0.43
C ASN A 246 -5.98 -18.32 0.99
N LYS A 247 -5.15 -18.16 2.03
CA LYS A 247 -5.55 -18.43 3.43
C LYS A 247 -6.45 -17.36 4.03
N VAL A 248 -6.39 -16.13 3.52
CA VAL A 248 -7.12 -14.98 4.06
C VAL A 248 -8.10 -14.39 3.05
N MET A 249 -8.25 -15.00 1.88
CA MET A 249 -9.05 -14.51 0.77
C MET A 249 -10.53 -14.35 1.16
N ASN A 250 -11.17 -15.44 1.56
CA ASN A 250 -12.60 -15.46 1.88
C ASN A 250 -12.91 -14.76 3.21
N GLU A 251 -11.99 -14.87 4.17
CA GLU A 251 -12.20 -14.34 5.53
C GLU A 251 -11.87 -12.87 5.68
N ARG A 252 -11.05 -12.30 4.78
CA ARG A 252 -10.56 -10.91 4.91
C ARG A 252 -10.55 -10.15 3.60
N ILE A 253 -9.87 -10.65 2.56
CA ILE A 253 -9.63 -9.86 1.34
C ILE A 253 -10.95 -9.50 0.64
N VAL A 254 -11.74 -10.51 0.28
CA VAL A 254 -13.03 -10.34 -0.41
C VAL A 254 -13.98 -9.44 0.38
N PRO A 255 -14.31 -9.73 1.65
CA PRO A 255 -15.25 -8.89 2.39
C PRO A 255 -14.72 -7.47 2.62
N SER A 256 -13.41 -7.27 2.79
CA SER A 256 -12.82 -5.92 2.90
C SER A 256 -12.96 -5.10 1.62
N PHE A 257 -12.81 -5.74 0.45
CA PHE A 257 -12.99 -5.08 -0.84
C PHE A 257 -14.47 -4.78 -1.13
N ASN A 258 -15.39 -5.67 -0.76
CA ASN A 258 -16.82 -5.41 -0.86
C ASN A 258 -17.21 -4.22 0.03
N LEU A 259 -16.73 -4.17 1.28
CA LEU A 259 -16.92 -3.00 2.15
C LEU A 259 -16.32 -1.73 1.56
N LEU A 260 -15.10 -1.80 1.03
CA LEU A 260 -14.41 -0.66 0.41
C LEU A 260 -15.21 -0.12 -0.78
N SER A 261 -15.64 -0.99 -1.70
CA SER A 261 -16.33 -0.56 -2.92
C SER A 261 -17.66 0.13 -2.58
N ARG A 262 -18.47 -0.47 -1.69
CA ARG A 262 -19.71 0.17 -1.22
C ARG A 262 -19.46 1.51 -0.53
N SER A 263 -18.44 1.58 0.31
CA SER A 263 -18.08 2.80 1.03
C SER A 263 -17.66 3.91 0.07
N TYR A 264 -16.85 3.60 -0.93
CA TYR A 264 -16.35 4.59 -1.89
C TYR A 264 -17.43 5.01 -2.89
N LYS A 265 -18.27 4.06 -3.33
CA LYS A 265 -19.42 4.36 -4.18
C LYS A 265 -20.41 5.31 -3.51
N ALA A 266 -20.61 5.17 -2.19
CA ALA A 266 -21.41 6.13 -1.41
C ALA A 266 -20.81 7.55 -1.39
N HIS A 267 -19.51 7.69 -1.69
CA HIS A 267 -18.80 8.97 -1.86
C HIS A 267 -18.57 9.34 -3.33
N GLY A 268 -19.23 8.66 -4.27
CA GLY A 268 -19.15 8.94 -5.71
C GLY A 268 -17.92 8.39 -6.43
N VAL A 269 -17.12 7.53 -5.79
CA VAL A 269 -15.92 6.92 -6.39
C VAL A 269 -16.18 5.46 -6.71
N THR A 270 -16.01 5.07 -7.97
CA THR A 270 -16.19 3.68 -8.40
C THR A 270 -14.86 2.95 -8.40
N VAL A 271 -14.84 1.71 -7.91
CA VAL A 271 -13.68 0.82 -7.98
C VAL A 271 -14.03 -0.37 -8.86
N ILE A 272 -13.18 -0.70 -9.83
CA ILE A 272 -13.44 -1.73 -10.84
C ILE A 272 -12.29 -2.72 -10.85
N ASN A 273 -12.57 -4.01 -10.68
CA ASN A 273 -11.56 -5.06 -10.82
C ASN A 273 -11.52 -5.67 -12.22
N HIS A 274 -10.39 -5.49 -12.91
CA HIS A 274 -10.15 -6.02 -14.26
C HIS A 274 -9.45 -7.38 -14.27
N SER A 275 -9.08 -7.95 -13.12
CA SER A 275 -8.45 -9.28 -13.09
C SER A 275 -9.44 -10.34 -13.57
N PRO A 276 -9.16 -11.06 -14.69
CA PRO A 276 -10.05 -12.11 -15.18
C PRO A 276 -10.12 -13.31 -14.22
N VAL A 277 -9.11 -13.45 -13.35
CA VAL A 277 -8.95 -14.57 -12.41
C VAL A 277 -9.78 -14.38 -11.14
N SER A 278 -10.11 -13.13 -10.77
CA SER A 278 -10.72 -12.86 -9.46
C SER A 278 -11.85 -11.85 -9.48
N LYS A 279 -12.22 -11.29 -10.64
CA LYS A 279 -13.38 -10.38 -10.76
C LYS A 279 -14.67 -10.95 -10.15
N SER A 280 -14.95 -12.24 -10.35
CA SER A 280 -16.19 -12.87 -9.86
C SER A 280 -16.18 -13.19 -8.36
N LEU A 281 -15.10 -12.90 -7.64
CA LEU A 281 -15.05 -13.11 -6.19
C LEU A 281 -15.69 -11.96 -5.41
N PHE A 282 -15.86 -10.81 -6.03
CA PHE A 282 -16.32 -9.61 -5.36
C PHE A 282 -17.74 -9.30 -5.81
N ASP A 283 -18.59 -8.93 -4.85
CA ASP A 283 -19.99 -8.64 -5.12
C ASP A 283 -20.16 -7.23 -5.68
N ASP A 284 -19.24 -6.33 -5.31
CA ASP A 284 -19.37 -4.89 -5.50
C ASP A 284 -18.20 -4.26 -6.30
N LEU A 285 -17.25 -5.04 -6.84
CA LEU A 285 -16.08 -4.57 -7.63
C LEU A 285 -16.17 -4.89 -9.13
#